data_AF-K1S1N5-F1
#
_entry.id   AF-K1S1N5-F1
#
_cell.length_a   1.000
_cell.length_b   1.000
_cell.length_c   1.000
_cell.angle_alpha   90.00
_cell.angle_beta   90.00
_cell.angle_gamma   90.00
#
_symmetry.space_group_name_H-M   'P 1'
#
loop_
_entity.id
_entity.type
_entity.pdbx_description
1 polymer ?
#
loop_
_entity_poly.entity_id
_entity_poly.type
_entity_poly.pdbx_seq_one_letter_code
_entity_poly.pdbx_strand_id
1 'polypeptide(L)' 'MATTKREKLFTEFPPVSTEQWEEVIKADLKGADYERKLVWKTPEGFNVRPYYRAENLAGLKFLGSEAG' A
#
# COMPACT_ATOMS: atom_id res chain seq x y z
N MET A 1 -7.99 -22.71 -16.56
CA MET A 1 -8.26 -22.32 -15.16
C MET A 1 -6.92 -22.33 -14.41
N ALA A 2 -6.20 -21.21 -14.39
CA ALA A 2 -4.87 -21.11 -13.79
C ALA A 2 -4.96 -20.46 -12.40
N THR A 3 -5.63 -21.13 -11.47
CA THR A 3 -5.83 -20.64 -10.10
C THR A 3 -5.40 -21.75 -9.14
N THR A 4 -4.10 -21.93 -8.89
CA THR A 4 -3.70 -22.95 -7.89
C THR A 4 -2.37 -22.73 -7.15
N LYS A 5 -1.47 -21.83 -7.60
CA LYS A 5 -0.18 -21.66 -6.89
C LYS A 5 -0.14 -20.48 -5.92
N ARG A 6 -0.86 -19.38 -6.19
CA ARG A 6 -0.81 -18.14 -5.40
C ARG A 6 -1.59 -18.22 -4.09
N GLU A 7 -2.75 -18.88 -4.11
CA GLU A 7 -3.63 -18.94 -2.94
C GLU A 7 -3.01 -19.72 -1.78
N LYS A 8 -2.22 -20.77 -2.06
CA LYS A 8 -1.57 -21.58 -1.03
C LYS A 8 -0.34 -20.94 -0.36
N LEU A 9 0.18 -19.83 -0.89
CA LEU A 9 1.40 -19.20 -0.35
C LEU A 9 1.11 -18.31 0.87
N PHE A 10 -0.12 -17.81 0.98
CA PHE A 10 -0.49 -16.83 2.01
C PHE A 10 -1.59 -17.33 2.96
N THR A 11 -2.07 -18.56 2.78
CA THR A 11 -3.11 -19.16 3.63
C THR A 11 -2.70 -19.35 5.09
N GLU A 12 -1.41 -19.47 5.36
CA GLU A 12 -0.87 -19.65 6.72
C GLU A 12 -0.64 -18.31 7.45
N PHE A 13 -0.76 -17.18 6.74
CA PHE A 13 -0.51 -15.86 7.29
C PHE A 13 -1.82 -15.07 7.36
N PRO A 14 -2.22 -14.57 8.55
CA PRO A 14 -3.39 -13.72 8.64
C PRO A 14 -3.17 -12.43 7.83
N PRO A 15 -4.25 -11.84 7.27
CA PRO A 15 -4.14 -10.56 6.61
C PRO A 15 -3.71 -9.48 7.60
N VAL A 16 -2.69 -8.72 7.23
CA VAL A 16 -2.19 -7.61 8.06
C VAL A 16 -2.97 -6.35 7.73
N SER A 17 -3.48 -5.62 8.72
CA SER A 17 -4.19 -4.36 8.49
C SER A 17 -3.24 -3.22 8.09
N THR A 18 -3.79 -2.07 7.70
CA THR A 18 -2.98 -0.88 7.39
C THR A 18 -2.40 -0.27 8.65
N GLU A 19 -3.14 -0.28 9.75
CA GLU A 19 -2.64 0.18 11.05
C GLU A 19 -1.43 -0.64 11.51
N GLN A 20 -1.50 -1.97 11.42
CA GLN A 20 -0.39 -2.84 11.82
C GLN A 20 0.87 -2.59 10.99
N TRP A 21 0.71 -2.31 9.68
CA TRP A 21 1.84 -1.94 8.82
C TRP A 21 2.44 -0.59 9.20
N GLU A 22 1.61 0.42 9.48
CA GLU A 22 2.04 1.73 9.93
C GLU A 22 2.76 1.68 11.30
N GLU A 23 2.32 0.82 12.21
CA GLU A 23 2.97 0.61 13.51
C GLU A 23 4.40 0.09 13.35
N VAL A 24 4.61 -0.89 12.47
CA VAL A 24 5.95 -1.42 12.18
C VAL A 24 6.84 -0.32 11.57
N ILE A 25 6.32 0.46 10.62
CA ILE A 25 7.09 1.56 10.02
C ILE A 25 7.48 2.61 11.08
N LYS A 26 6.55 2.97 11.97
CA LYS A 26 6.84 3.91 13.08
C LYS A 26 7.90 3.36 14.03
N ALA A 27 7.85 2.07 14.34
CA ALA A 27 8.86 1.41 15.17
C ALA A 27 10.24 1.45 14.50
N ASP A 28 10.32 1.13 13.21
CA ASP A 28 11.57 1.14 12.43
C ASP A 28 12.16 2.55 12.27
N LEU A 29 11.30 3.56 12.17
CA LEU A 29 11.71 4.96 12.12
C LEU A 29 12.27 5.48 13.46
N LYS A 30 12.10 4.75 14.58
CA LYS A 30 12.62 5.12 15.90
C LYS A 30 12.24 6.55 16.33
N GLY A 31 11.02 6.97 15.99
CA GLY A 31 10.54 8.33 16.25
C GLY A 31 10.98 9.41 15.25
N ALA A 32 11.64 9.03 14.15
CA ALA A 32 11.87 9.94 13.04
C ALA A 32 10.54 10.27 12.34
N ASP A 33 10.45 11.50 11.85
CA ASP A 33 9.26 12.03 11.17
C ASP A 33 9.01 11.30 9.84
N TYR A 34 7.91 10.54 9.79
CA TYR A 34 7.48 9.75 8.62
C TYR A 34 7.30 10.61 7.38
N GLU A 35 6.61 11.74 7.50
CA GLU A 35 6.29 12.66 6.40
C GLU A 35 7.55 13.30 5.82
N ARG A 36 8.59 13.50 6.63
CA ARG A 36 9.86 14.04 6.16
C ARG A 36 10.80 12.98 5.60
N LYS A 37 10.71 11.74 6.10
CA LYS A 37 11.65 10.66 5.77
C LYS A 37 11.21 9.80 4.59
N LEU A 38 9.92 9.53 4.48
CA LEU A 38 9.40 8.52 3.56
C LEU A 38 8.46 9.09 2.49
N VAL A 39 7.89 10.27 2.72
CA VAL A 39 7.02 10.91 1.73
C VAL A 39 7.85 11.80 0.81
N TRP A 40 7.78 11.53 -0.48
CA TRP A 40 8.41 12.37 -1.49
C TRP A 40 7.42 13.46 -1.94
N LYS A 41 7.80 14.72 -1.71
CA LYS A 41 7.08 15.89 -2.20
C LYS A 41 7.56 16.21 -3.60
N THR A 42 6.70 16.01 -4.60
CA THR A 42 7.08 16.26 -5.99
C THR A 42 6.91 17.74 -6.36
N PRO A 43 7.67 18.27 -7.33
CA PRO A 43 7.52 19.65 -7.79
C PRO A 43 6.13 19.99 -8.33
N GLU A 44 5.39 18.98 -8.79
CA GLU A 44 4.04 19.09 -9.34
C GLU A 44 2.97 19.29 -8.24
N GLY A 45 3.36 19.31 -6.97
CA GLY A 45 2.48 19.67 -5.86
C GLY A 45 1.70 18.51 -5.26
N PHE A 46 2.10 17.26 -5.51
CA PHE A 46 1.53 16.09 -4.84
C PHE A 46 2.60 15.28 -4.10
N ASN A 47 2.12 14.49 -3.13
CA ASN A 47 2.96 13.69 -2.25
C ASN A 47 2.89 12.23 -2.68
N VAL A 48 4.05 11.61 -2.91
CA VAL A 48 4.19 10.19 -3.15
C VAL A 48 4.47 9.49 -1.82
N ARG A 49 3.56 8.60 -1.43
CA ARG A 49 3.69 7.77 -0.23
C ARG A 49 4.64 6.58 -0.48
N PRO A 50 5.28 6.04 0.57
CA PRO A 50 6.22 4.91 0.44
C PRO A 50 5.56 3.60 0.03
N TYR A 51 4.25 3.44 0.22
CA TYR A 51 3.49 2.27 -0.23
C TYR A 51 2.02 2.64 -0.48
N TYR A 52 1.33 1.77 -1.21
CA TYR A 52 -0.12 1.84 -1.45
C TYR A 52 -0.74 0.46 -1.30
N ARG A 53 -2.01 0.42 -0.95
CA ARG A 53 -2.78 -0.80 -0.67
C ARG A 53 -4.10 -0.79 -1.44
N ALA A 54 -4.78 -1.94 -1.47
CA ALA A 54 -6.04 -2.10 -2.19
C ALA A 54 -7.10 -1.07 -1.77
N GLU A 55 -7.13 -0.68 -0.50
CA GLU A 55 -8.00 0.39 0.01
C GLU A 55 -7.75 1.76 -0.65
N ASN A 56 -6.53 2.05 -1.11
CA ASN A 56 -6.23 3.32 -1.80
C ASN A 56 -6.75 3.36 -3.24
N LEU A 57 -7.13 2.21 -3.77
CA LEU A 57 -7.79 2.08 -5.06
C LEU A 57 -9.32 2.21 -4.94
N ALA A 58 -9.86 2.19 -3.72
CA ALA A 58 -11.30 2.29 -3.51
C ALA A 58 -11.87 3.60 -4.07
N GLY A 59 -12.95 3.51 -4.86
CA GLY A 59 -13.63 4.67 -5.43
C GLY A 59 -13.07 5.19 -6.75
N LEU A 60 -12.00 4.59 -7.30
CA LEU A 60 -11.52 4.93 -8.64
C LEU A 60 -12.42 4.31 -9.72
N LYS A 61 -13.16 5.16 -10.43
CA LYS A 61 -14.18 4.76 -11.42
C LYS A 61 -13.62 4.01 -12.64
N PHE A 62 -12.32 4.14 -12.91
CA PHE A 62 -11.67 3.61 -14.11
C PHE A 62 -10.93 2.29 -13.89
N LEU A 63 -10.95 1.70 -12.69
CA LEU A 63 -10.21 0.46 -12.41
C LEU A 63 -10.71 -0.78 -13.18
N GLY A 64 -11.82 -0.66 -13.91
CA GLY A 64 -12.34 -1.70 -14.80
C GLY A 64 -12.79 -1.15 -16.16
N SER A 65 -12.30 0.03 -16.57
CA SER A 65 -12.61 0.56 -17.90
C SER A 65 -11.75 -0.14 -18.96
N GLU A 66 -12.37 -0.52 -20.08
CA GLU A 66 -11.67 -1.07 -21.24
C GLU A 66 -11.12 0.06 -22.11
N ALA A 67 -10.00 -0.22 -22.78
CA ALA A 67 -9.48 0.70 -23.80
C ALA A 67 -10.44 0.70 -25.00
N GLY A 68 -10.80 1.88 -25.48
CA GLY A 68 -11.64 2.07 -26.67
C GLY A 68 -10.93 1.78 -27.97
#